data_AF-S9TDQ3-F1
#
_entry.id   AF-S9TDQ3-F1
#
_cell.length_a   1.000
_cell.length_b   1.000
_cell.length_c   1.000
_cell.angle_alpha   90.00
_cell.angle_beta   90.00
_cell.angle_gamma   90.00
#
_symmetry.space_group_name_H-M   'P 1'
#
loop_
_entity.id
_entity.type
_entity.pdbx_description
1 polymer ?
#
loop_
_entity_poly.entity_id
_entity_poly.type
_entity_poly.pdbx_seq_one_letter_code
_entity_poly.pdbx_strand_id
1 'polypeptide(L)'
;MISPLPPGFHLRVLLRGLVLIVTLVAVGFLIEGFGFRDALDTGWIDAQIRGKGLSGDALFVMVGALFIGIGLPRQAVCFLGGYAFGFVEGVLWSSLASVLGCICAFYYARFLGRSLVVTRFPERIARLDAFLEGNTFSMSLLLRLLPIGSNLLANLAAGVSGVRAVPFFLGSGLGYLPQTFVFVLLGSGIQVDPIFRIGTSVILFIASGVLGVWLYRRYRHGRRLDAATEAALDEGDGRDDVATRPS
;
A
#
# COMPACT_ATOMS: atom_id res chain seq x y z
N MET A 1 -15.33 38.70 6.63
CA MET A 1 -15.11 39.15 5.23
C MET A 1 -14.43 38.01 4.48
N ILE A 2 -15.21 37.25 3.72
CA ILE A 2 -14.71 36.14 2.89
C ILE A 2 -14.34 36.78 1.56
N SER A 3 -13.05 36.82 1.23
CA SER A 3 -12.58 37.30 -0.07
C SER A 3 -13.15 36.41 -1.17
N PRO A 4 -13.73 36.99 -2.25
CA PRO A 4 -14.22 36.20 -3.37
C PRO A 4 -13.01 35.59 -4.11
N LEU A 5 -12.95 34.26 -4.12
CA LEU A 5 -11.92 33.50 -4.83
C LEU A 5 -12.12 33.59 -6.36
N PRO A 6 -11.04 33.56 -7.16
CA PRO A 6 -11.10 33.88 -8.58
C PRO A 6 -11.93 32.87 -9.43
N PRO A 7 -12.60 33.31 -10.51
CA PRO A 7 -13.70 32.58 -11.18
C PRO A 7 -13.32 31.33 -12.00
N GLY A 8 -12.05 30.90 -12.00
CA GLY A 8 -11.58 29.73 -12.76
C GLY A 8 -11.23 28.51 -11.91
N PHE A 9 -11.22 28.64 -10.59
CA PHE A 9 -10.70 27.61 -9.68
C PHE A 9 -11.68 26.45 -9.49
N HIS A 10 -12.98 26.75 -9.39
CA HIS A 10 -14.03 25.73 -9.23
C HIS A 10 -14.15 24.83 -10.45
N LEU A 11 -13.97 25.35 -11.68
CA LEU A 11 -14.12 24.56 -12.89
C LEU A 11 -13.04 23.48 -13.03
N ARG A 12 -11.78 23.77 -12.67
CA ARG A 12 -10.68 22.78 -12.70
C ARG A 12 -10.85 21.70 -11.64
N VAL A 13 -11.34 22.07 -10.46
CA VAL A 13 -11.66 21.13 -9.37
C VAL A 13 -12.87 20.27 -9.75
N LEU A 14 -13.91 20.87 -10.32
CA LEU A 14 -15.12 20.17 -10.74
C LEU A 14 -14.84 19.26 -11.95
N LEU A 15 -14.00 19.69 -12.91
CA LEU A 15 -13.50 18.85 -14.01
C LEU A 15 -12.68 17.67 -13.50
N ARG A 16 -11.75 17.87 -12.55
CA ARG A 16 -10.97 16.76 -11.96
C ARG A 16 -11.86 15.79 -11.18
N GLY A 17 -12.88 16.29 -10.48
CA GLY A 17 -13.87 15.45 -9.79
C GLY A 17 -14.76 14.68 -10.75
N LEU A 18 -15.21 15.33 -11.82
CA LEU A 18 -15.95 14.70 -12.91
C LEU A 18 -15.09 13.63 -13.60
N VAL A 19 -13.84 13.93 -13.92
CA VAL A 19 -12.89 12.97 -14.50
C VAL A 19 -12.72 11.77 -13.57
N LEU A 20 -12.58 11.98 -12.25
CA LEU A 20 -12.45 10.88 -11.29
C LEU A 20 -13.71 10.00 -11.25
N ILE A 21 -14.90 10.60 -11.22
CA ILE A 21 -16.18 9.86 -11.24
C ILE A 21 -16.35 9.14 -12.58
N VAL A 22 -16.10 9.81 -13.70
CA VAL A 22 -16.19 9.24 -15.05
C VAL A 22 -15.20 8.10 -15.22
N THR A 23 -13.96 8.21 -14.71
CA THR A 23 -13.01 7.09 -14.72
C THR A 23 -13.46 5.93 -13.83
N LEU A 24 -14.06 6.18 -12.66
CA LEU A 24 -14.59 5.12 -11.80
C LEU A 24 -15.76 4.39 -12.46
N VAL A 25 -16.67 5.14 -13.09
CA VAL A 25 -17.82 4.60 -13.83
C VAL A 25 -17.36 3.90 -15.10
N ALA A 26 -16.40 4.47 -15.84
CA ALA A 26 -15.81 3.84 -17.02
C ALA A 26 -15.06 2.56 -16.66
N VAL A 27 -14.36 2.52 -15.52
CA VAL A 27 -13.77 1.28 -14.99
C VAL A 27 -14.85 0.26 -14.71
N GLY A 28 -15.96 0.64 -14.05
CA GLY A 28 -17.12 -0.23 -13.83
C GLY A 28 -17.71 -0.77 -15.15
N PHE A 29 -17.89 0.09 -16.14
CA PHE A 29 -18.40 -0.27 -17.46
C PHE A 29 -17.41 -1.12 -18.26
N LEU A 30 -16.10 -0.89 -18.12
CA LEU A 30 -15.05 -1.70 -18.75
C LEU A 30 -15.01 -3.11 -18.14
N ILE A 31 -15.24 -3.23 -16.84
CA ILE A 31 -15.34 -4.54 -16.15
C ILE A 31 -16.50 -5.36 -16.71
N GLU A 32 -17.64 -4.72 -17.00
CA GLU A 32 -18.82 -5.38 -17.60
C GLU A 32 -18.68 -5.60 -19.11
N GLY A 33 -18.06 -4.66 -19.84
CA GLY A 33 -18.05 -4.65 -21.31
C GLY A 33 -16.93 -5.43 -21.99
N PHE A 34 -15.76 -5.61 -21.33
CA PHE A 34 -14.59 -6.23 -21.98
C PHE A 34 -14.45 -7.75 -21.75
N GLY A 35 -15.41 -8.41 -21.09
CA GLY A 35 -15.21 -9.81 -20.71
C GLY A 35 -14.02 -9.97 -19.75
N PHE A 36 -13.77 -8.97 -18.88
CA PHE A 36 -12.68 -9.02 -17.89
C PHE A 36 -12.80 -10.18 -16.90
N ARG A 37 -13.99 -10.78 -16.79
CA ARG A 37 -14.22 -12.07 -16.13
C ARG A 37 -13.47 -13.21 -16.84
N ASP A 38 -13.39 -13.17 -18.16
CA ASP A 38 -12.73 -14.19 -19.00
C ASP A 38 -11.21 -13.94 -19.07
N ALA A 39 -10.77 -12.68 -18.99
CA ALA A 39 -9.34 -12.31 -18.94
C ALA A 39 -8.62 -12.75 -17.65
N LEU A 40 -9.35 -13.27 -16.66
CA LEU A 40 -8.83 -13.90 -15.44
C LEU A 40 -9.44 -15.29 -15.24
N ASP A 41 -9.76 -15.97 -16.34
CA ASP A 41 -10.03 -17.40 -16.30
C ASP A 41 -8.73 -18.19 -16.53
N THR A 42 -8.71 -19.39 -15.98
CA THR A 42 -7.73 -20.44 -16.24
C THR A 42 -7.44 -20.62 -17.74
N GLY A 43 -8.46 -20.48 -18.61
CA GLY A 43 -8.30 -20.53 -20.06
C GLY A 43 -7.44 -19.40 -20.65
N TRP A 44 -7.53 -18.17 -20.13
CA TRP A 44 -6.66 -17.08 -20.56
C TRP A 44 -5.21 -17.30 -20.09
N ILE A 45 -5.05 -17.79 -18.86
CA ILE A 45 -3.73 -18.18 -18.32
C ILE A 45 -3.07 -19.21 -19.22
N ASP A 46 -3.77 -20.30 -19.56
CA ASP A 46 -3.22 -21.37 -20.39
C ASP A 46 -2.89 -20.90 -21.81
N ALA A 47 -3.68 -19.98 -22.38
CA ALA A 47 -3.47 -19.49 -23.73
C ALA A 47 -2.34 -18.44 -23.85
N GLN A 48 -2.21 -17.54 -22.87
CA GLN A 48 -1.40 -16.33 -22.98
C GLN A 48 -0.20 -16.27 -22.03
N ILE A 49 -0.20 -17.06 -20.97
CA ILE A 49 0.84 -17.01 -19.94
C ILE A 49 1.63 -18.31 -19.90
N ARG A 50 0.94 -19.44 -19.77
CA ARG A 50 1.60 -20.73 -19.55
C ARG A 50 2.45 -21.12 -20.76
N GLY A 51 3.73 -21.38 -20.52
CA GLY A 51 4.67 -21.78 -21.58
C GLY A 51 5.17 -20.66 -22.49
N LYS A 52 4.88 -19.39 -22.19
CA LYS A 52 5.30 -18.21 -23.00
C LYS A 52 6.59 -17.54 -22.51
N GLY A 53 7.22 -18.09 -21.46
CA GLY A 53 8.44 -17.54 -20.83
C GLY A 53 8.24 -16.14 -20.26
N LEU A 54 9.31 -15.34 -20.20
CA LEU A 54 9.29 -14.00 -19.58
C LEU A 54 8.23 -13.05 -20.15
N SER A 55 7.84 -13.24 -21.42
CA SER A 55 6.79 -12.42 -22.05
C SER A 55 5.42 -12.66 -21.42
N GLY A 56 5.10 -13.91 -21.06
CA GLY A 56 3.89 -14.28 -20.34
C GLY A 56 3.91 -13.77 -18.90
N ASP A 57 5.05 -13.91 -18.22
CA ASP A 57 5.24 -13.43 -16.85
C ASP A 57 5.03 -11.90 -16.76
N ALA A 58 5.65 -11.15 -17.67
CA ALA A 58 5.50 -9.70 -17.74
C ALA A 58 4.05 -9.28 -18.05
N LEU A 59 3.37 -10.02 -18.94
CA LEU A 59 1.96 -9.77 -19.26
C LEU A 59 1.07 -10.01 -18.04
N PHE A 60 1.28 -11.11 -17.31
CA PHE A 60 0.57 -11.40 -16.07
C PHE A 60 0.73 -10.28 -15.05
N VAL A 61 1.97 -9.83 -14.82
CA VAL A 61 2.26 -8.76 -13.88
C VAL A 61 1.59 -7.45 -14.30
N MET A 62 1.65 -7.10 -15.57
CA MET A 62 1.06 -5.88 -16.10
C MET A 62 -0.47 -5.88 -15.95
N VAL A 63 -1.12 -6.95 -16.40
CA VAL A 63 -2.58 -7.10 -16.32
C VAL A 63 -3.03 -7.16 -14.86
N GLY A 64 -2.34 -7.95 -14.02
CA GLY A 64 -2.62 -8.07 -12.60
C GLY A 64 -2.44 -6.74 -11.84
N ALA A 65 -1.41 -5.97 -12.16
CA ALA A 65 -1.19 -4.65 -11.57
C ALA A 65 -2.30 -3.67 -11.94
N LEU A 66 -2.71 -3.64 -13.21
CA LEU A 66 -3.83 -2.81 -13.67
C LEU A 66 -5.13 -3.21 -12.97
N PHE A 67 -5.42 -4.51 -12.92
CA PHE A 67 -6.60 -5.08 -12.24
C PHE A 67 -6.68 -4.64 -10.77
N ILE A 68 -5.56 -4.74 -10.04
CA ILE A 68 -5.48 -4.33 -8.64
C ILE A 68 -5.57 -2.80 -8.51
N GLY A 69 -4.93 -2.06 -9.42
CA GLY A 69 -4.93 -0.60 -9.44
C GLY A 69 -6.31 0.02 -9.68
N ILE A 70 -7.15 -0.62 -10.50
CA ILE A 70 -8.55 -0.22 -10.71
C ILE A 70 -9.48 -0.67 -9.59
N GLY A 71 -8.97 -1.44 -8.63
CA GLY A 71 -9.65 -1.78 -7.38
C GLY A 71 -10.35 -3.13 -7.36
N LEU A 72 -10.05 -4.00 -8.32
CA LEU A 72 -10.60 -5.33 -8.35
C LEU A 72 -9.93 -6.25 -7.31
N PRO A 73 -10.56 -7.41 -6.98
CA PRO A 73 -10.08 -8.27 -5.91
C PRO A 73 -8.69 -8.85 -6.20
N ARG A 74 -7.68 -8.35 -5.47
CA ARG A 74 -6.30 -8.86 -5.49
C ARG A 74 -6.20 -10.39 -5.34
N GLN A 75 -7.13 -10.97 -4.57
CA GLN A 75 -7.18 -12.40 -4.30
C GLN A 75 -7.26 -13.24 -5.58
N ALA A 76 -7.98 -12.76 -6.60
CA ALA A 76 -8.09 -13.44 -7.90
C ALA A 76 -6.73 -13.51 -8.61
N VAL A 77 -5.99 -12.40 -8.64
CA VAL A 77 -4.65 -12.34 -9.23
C VAL A 77 -3.70 -13.30 -8.50
N CYS A 78 -3.74 -13.34 -7.16
CA CYS A 78 -2.90 -14.28 -6.40
C CYS A 78 -3.24 -15.75 -6.66
N PHE A 79 -4.53 -16.09 -6.74
CA PHE A 79 -4.97 -17.44 -7.08
C PHE A 79 -4.47 -17.84 -8.47
N LEU A 80 -4.67 -16.98 -9.47
CA LEU A 80 -4.27 -17.26 -10.84
C LEU A 80 -2.75 -17.31 -11.01
N GLY A 81 -1.99 -16.52 -10.24
CA GLY A 81 -0.54 -16.63 -10.19
C GLY A 81 -0.08 -17.99 -9.67
N GLY A 82 -0.77 -18.53 -8.67
CA GLY A 82 -0.55 -19.90 -8.20
C GLY A 82 -0.87 -20.95 -9.26
N TYR A 83 -2.00 -20.79 -9.95
CA TYR A 83 -2.41 -21.68 -11.03
C TYR A 83 -1.44 -21.66 -12.23
N ALA A 84 -0.96 -20.47 -12.62
CA ALA A 84 -0.09 -20.26 -13.77
C ALA A 84 1.34 -20.75 -13.55
N PHE A 85 1.92 -20.41 -12.39
CA PHE A 85 3.37 -20.51 -12.13
C PHE A 85 3.73 -21.43 -10.96
N GLY A 86 2.74 -22.01 -10.27
CA GLY A 86 2.96 -22.73 -9.02
C GLY A 86 3.21 -21.79 -7.83
N PHE A 87 3.63 -22.34 -6.70
CA PHE A 87 3.67 -21.56 -5.45
C PHE A 87 4.78 -20.52 -5.39
N VAL A 88 6.03 -20.90 -5.68
CA VAL A 88 7.19 -20.01 -5.50
C VAL A 88 7.12 -18.84 -6.48
N GLU A 89 7.01 -19.13 -7.77
CA GLU A 89 6.91 -18.11 -8.81
C GLU A 89 5.56 -17.37 -8.75
N GLY A 90 4.48 -18.06 -8.39
CA GLY A 90 3.18 -17.43 -8.19
C GLY A 90 3.21 -16.38 -7.07
N VAL A 91 3.91 -16.63 -5.96
CA VAL A 91 4.11 -15.63 -4.90
C VAL A 91 4.90 -14.44 -5.43
N LEU A 92 6.00 -14.70 -6.15
CA LEU A 92 6.86 -13.65 -6.69
C LEU A 92 6.10 -12.72 -7.64
N TRP A 93 5.48 -13.28 -8.68
CA TRP A 93 4.78 -12.52 -9.70
C TRP A 93 3.50 -11.86 -9.16
N SER A 94 2.75 -12.53 -8.29
CA SER A 94 1.55 -11.95 -7.67
C SER A 94 1.89 -10.83 -6.70
N SER A 95 3.00 -10.92 -5.97
CA SER A 95 3.47 -9.86 -5.08
C SER A 95 3.93 -8.64 -5.87
N LEU A 96 4.66 -8.87 -6.98
CA LEU A 96 5.07 -7.79 -7.87
C LEU A 96 3.85 -7.07 -8.48
N ALA A 97 2.90 -7.82 -9.02
CA ALA A 97 1.64 -7.26 -9.53
C ALA A 97 0.88 -6.48 -8.44
N SER A 98 0.83 -7.00 -7.21
CA SER A 98 0.16 -6.34 -6.08
C SER A 98 0.80 -5.03 -5.67
N VAL A 99 2.14 -4.97 -5.62
CA VAL A 99 2.86 -3.75 -5.29
C VAL A 99 2.72 -2.72 -6.41
N LEU A 100 2.81 -3.14 -7.67
CA LEU A 100 2.62 -2.25 -8.82
C LEU A 100 1.20 -1.68 -8.87
N GLY A 101 0.17 -2.50 -8.67
CA GLY A 101 -1.21 -2.03 -8.59
C GLY A 101 -1.44 -1.06 -7.42
N CYS A 102 -0.81 -1.32 -6.26
CA CYS A 102 -0.80 -0.40 -5.13
C CYS A 102 -0.15 0.95 -5.48
N ILE A 103 1.00 0.93 -6.17
CA ILE A 103 1.71 2.13 -6.65
C ILE A 103 0.81 2.92 -7.61
N CYS A 104 0.16 2.26 -8.56
CA CYS A 104 -0.76 2.89 -9.51
C CYS A 104 -1.91 3.59 -8.79
N ALA A 105 -2.63 2.89 -7.90
CA ALA A 105 -3.74 3.46 -7.14
C ALA A 105 -3.31 4.62 -6.23
N PHE A 106 -2.15 4.49 -5.58
CA PHE A 106 -1.56 5.52 -4.74
C PHE A 106 -1.28 6.80 -5.52
N TYR A 107 -0.56 6.70 -6.64
CA TYR A 107 -0.21 7.88 -7.44
C TYR A 107 -1.41 8.48 -8.16
N TYR A 108 -2.37 7.65 -8.58
CA TYR A 108 -3.64 8.11 -9.09
C TYR A 108 -4.34 9.03 -8.07
N ALA A 109 -4.44 8.60 -6.81
CA ALA A 109 -5.05 9.42 -5.76
C ALA A 109 -4.18 10.64 -5.40
N ARG A 110 -2.85 10.50 -5.39
CA ARG A 110 -1.89 11.59 -5.09
C ARG A 110 -1.98 12.74 -6.07
N PHE A 111 -2.06 12.45 -7.37
CA PHE A 111 -2.01 13.48 -8.41
C PHE A 111 -3.39 14.01 -8.78
N LEU A 112 -4.40 13.13 -8.88
CA LEU A 112 -5.74 13.53 -9.32
C LEU A 112 -6.69 13.76 -8.14
N GLY A 113 -6.66 12.89 -7.14
CA GLY A 113 -7.60 12.90 -6.01
C GLY A 113 -7.28 13.91 -4.91
N ARG A 114 -6.00 14.09 -4.56
CA ARG A 114 -5.58 14.85 -3.36
C ARG A 114 -6.12 16.28 -3.35
N SER A 115 -5.99 16.99 -4.47
CA SER A 115 -6.48 18.37 -4.58
C SER A 115 -7.99 18.49 -4.36
N LEU A 116 -8.77 17.47 -4.69
CA LEU A 116 -10.22 17.45 -4.50
C LEU A 116 -10.61 17.14 -3.06
N VAL A 117 -10.00 16.08 -2.51
CA VAL A 117 -10.37 15.55 -1.19
C VAL A 117 -9.91 16.50 -0.09
N VAL A 118 -8.73 17.11 -0.22
CA VAL A 118 -8.25 18.12 0.75
C VAL A 118 -9.18 19.34 0.79
N THR A 119 -9.64 19.83 -0.37
CA THR A 119 -10.56 20.97 -0.42
C THR A 119 -11.95 20.63 0.11
N ARG A 120 -12.43 19.40 -0.09
CA ARG A 120 -13.79 18.99 0.30
C ARG A 120 -13.89 18.45 1.73
N PHE A 121 -12.81 17.87 2.26
CA PHE A 121 -12.75 17.20 3.57
C PHE A 121 -11.43 17.46 4.33
N PRO A 122 -11.09 18.73 4.62
CA PRO A 122 -9.81 19.07 5.24
C PRO A 122 -9.61 18.42 6.63
N GLU A 123 -10.65 18.38 7.47
CA GLU A 123 -10.56 17.80 8.82
C GLU A 123 -10.33 16.28 8.81
N ARG A 124 -10.89 15.55 7.83
CA ARG A 124 -10.69 14.11 7.72
C ARG A 124 -9.28 13.77 7.24
N ILE A 125 -8.76 14.56 6.31
CA ILE A 125 -7.37 14.42 5.85
C ILE A 125 -6.41 14.74 7.00
N ALA A 126 -6.65 15.81 7.76
CA ALA A 126 -5.80 16.16 8.91
C ALA A 126 -5.76 15.05 9.98
N ARG A 127 -6.91 14.42 10.29
CA ARG A 127 -6.95 13.25 11.18
C ARG A 127 -6.21 12.05 10.60
N LEU A 128 -6.33 11.82 9.30
CA LEU A 128 -5.62 10.74 8.62
C LEU A 128 -4.11 10.97 8.63
N ASP A 129 -3.66 12.19 8.38
CA ASP A 129 -2.25 12.58 8.45
C ASP A 129 -1.71 12.42 9.88
N ALA A 130 -2.43 12.90 10.89
CA ALA A 130 -2.07 12.72 12.30
C ALA A 130 -2.04 11.24 12.72
N PHE A 131 -2.94 10.41 12.19
CA PHE A 131 -2.95 8.96 12.43
C PHE A 131 -1.76 8.25 11.76
N LEU A 132 -1.26 8.80 10.65
CA LEU A 132 -0.17 8.24 9.87
C LEU A 132 1.21 8.85 10.22
N GLU A 133 1.23 9.89 11.05
CA GLU A 133 2.45 10.50 11.59
C GLU A 133 3.20 9.53 12.51
N GLY A 134 4.52 9.45 12.33
CA GLY A 134 5.42 8.67 13.20
C GLY A 134 6.00 7.39 12.58
N ASN A 135 5.24 6.60 11.79
CA ASN A 135 5.81 5.42 11.10
C ASN A 135 4.94 4.84 9.96
N THR A 136 5.00 5.45 8.77
CA THR A 136 4.25 5.03 7.57
C THR A 136 4.42 3.55 7.22
N PHE A 137 5.62 2.98 7.42
CA PHE A 137 5.88 1.57 7.14
C PHE A 137 5.09 0.66 8.08
N SER A 138 5.21 0.87 9.40
CA SER A 138 4.52 0.06 10.41
C SER A 138 3.01 0.15 10.29
N MET A 139 2.48 1.35 10.04
CA MET A 139 1.04 1.55 9.85
C MET A 139 0.53 0.87 8.59
N SER A 140 1.27 0.98 7.48
CA SER A 140 0.93 0.30 6.23
C SER A 140 0.91 -1.22 6.36
N LEU A 141 1.84 -1.77 7.15
CA LEU A 141 1.93 -3.19 7.47
C LEU A 141 0.74 -3.62 8.34
N LEU A 142 0.49 -2.92 9.45
CA LEU A 142 -0.62 -3.21 10.37
C LEU A 142 -1.99 -3.13 9.68
N LEU A 143 -2.21 -2.11 8.85
CA LEU A 143 -3.47 -1.93 8.11
C LEU A 143 -3.76 -3.07 7.14
N ARG A 144 -2.73 -3.76 6.64
CA ARG A 144 -2.87 -4.89 5.71
C ARG A 144 -2.95 -6.24 6.41
N LEU A 145 -2.37 -6.33 7.59
CA LEU A 145 -2.53 -7.49 8.47
C LEU A 145 -3.92 -7.51 9.10
N LEU A 146 -4.50 -6.34 9.37
CA LEU A 146 -5.88 -6.21 9.78
C LEU A 146 -6.78 -6.25 8.52
N PRO A 147 -7.81 -7.12 8.45
CA PRO A 147 -8.72 -7.21 7.30
C PRO A 147 -9.74 -6.05 7.31
N ILE A 148 -9.27 -4.81 7.40
CA ILE A 148 -10.10 -3.62 7.54
C ILE A 148 -10.27 -2.99 6.15
N GLY A 149 -11.25 -3.50 5.40
CA GLY A 149 -11.77 -2.85 4.20
C GLY A 149 -11.08 -3.18 2.87
N SER A 150 -11.48 -2.44 1.83
CA SER A 150 -10.98 -2.63 0.46
C SER A 150 -9.54 -2.13 0.31
N ASN A 151 -8.70 -2.95 -0.33
CA ASN A 151 -7.30 -2.61 -0.65
C ASN A 151 -7.20 -1.29 -1.43
N LEU A 152 -8.15 -1.07 -2.34
CA LEU A 152 -8.26 0.15 -3.13
C LEU A 152 -8.45 1.37 -2.21
N LEU A 153 -9.39 1.31 -1.27
CA LEU A 153 -9.65 2.42 -0.35
C LEU A 153 -8.43 2.78 0.49
N ALA A 154 -7.69 1.78 0.98
CA ALA A 154 -6.44 2.00 1.73
C ALA A 154 -5.38 2.68 0.85
N ASN A 155 -5.22 2.25 -0.41
CA ASN A 155 -4.26 2.84 -1.35
C ASN A 155 -4.62 4.27 -1.74
N LEU A 156 -5.91 4.55 -1.97
CA LEU A 156 -6.39 5.92 -2.24
C LEU A 156 -6.23 6.82 -1.02
N ALA A 157 -6.62 6.35 0.16
CA ALA A 157 -6.49 7.10 1.41
C ALA A 157 -5.02 7.48 1.68
N ALA A 158 -4.10 6.53 1.48
CA ALA A 158 -2.67 6.81 1.56
C ALA A 158 -2.19 7.75 0.45
N GLY A 159 -2.70 7.63 -0.77
CA GLY A 159 -2.31 8.52 -1.87
C GLY A 159 -2.74 9.97 -1.68
N VAL A 160 -3.91 10.21 -1.06
CA VAL A 160 -4.38 11.57 -0.74
C VAL A 160 -3.71 12.15 0.51
N SER A 161 -3.17 11.32 1.39
CA SER A 161 -2.50 11.76 2.61
C SER A 161 -1.05 12.23 2.36
N GLY A 162 -0.42 12.74 3.41
CA GLY A 162 0.96 13.23 3.44
C GLY A 162 2.05 12.15 3.51
N VAL A 163 1.69 10.86 3.44
CA VAL A 163 2.64 9.77 3.68
C VAL A 163 3.77 9.68 2.64
N ARG A 164 4.93 9.22 3.12
CA ARG A 164 6.07 8.92 2.26
C ARG A 164 5.81 7.64 1.45
N ALA A 165 5.99 7.73 0.13
CA ALA A 165 5.65 6.66 -0.81
C ALA A 165 6.48 5.38 -0.59
N VAL A 166 7.80 5.49 -0.42
CA VAL A 166 8.69 4.32 -0.30
C VAL A 166 8.38 3.48 0.95
N PRO A 167 8.29 4.05 2.18
CA PRO A 167 7.89 3.30 3.36
C PRO A 167 6.51 2.64 3.23
N PHE A 168 5.56 3.32 2.56
CA PHE A 168 4.24 2.76 2.30
C PHE A 168 4.33 1.53 1.39
N PHE A 169 5.03 1.60 0.25
CA PHE A 169 5.14 0.47 -0.68
C PHE A 169 5.86 -0.73 -0.05
N LEU A 170 6.92 -0.50 0.72
CA LEU A 170 7.63 -1.58 1.42
C LEU A 170 6.76 -2.24 2.49
N GLY A 171 6.06 -1.44 3.30
CA GLY A 171 5.12 -1.97 4.29
C GLY A 171 3.94 -2.68 3.63
N SER A 172 3.54 -2.21 2.44
CA SER A 172 2.49 -2.82 1.64
C SER A 172 2.87 -4.17 1.09
N GLY A 173 4.03 -4.26 0.44
CA GLY A 173 4.56 -5.51 -0.10
C GLY A 173 4.66 -6.59 0.97
N LEU A 174 5.26 -6.25 2.11
CA LEU A 174 5.38 -7.19 3.23
C LEU A 174 4.03 -7.54 3.86
N GLY A 175 3.12 -6.57 4.01
CA GLY A 175 1.79 -6.81 4.56
C GLY A 175 0.90 -7.66 3.66
N TYR A 176 1.15 -7.69 2.35
CA TYR A 176 0.40 -8.55 1.43
C TYR A 176 0.84 -10.02 1.46
N LEU A 177 2.09 -10.30 1.85
CA LEU A 177 2.67 -11.65 1.78
C LEU A 177 1.82 -12.74 2.45
N PRO A 178 1.33 -12.58 3.70
CA PRO A 178 0.56 -13.65 4.34
C PRO A 178 -0.65 -14.06 3.52
N GLN A 179 -1.41 -13.09 3.02
CA GLN A 179 -2.58 -13.34 2.20
C GLN A 179 -2.20 -13.80 0.78
N THR A 180 -1.09 -13.30 0.20
CA THR A 180 -0.57 -13.81 -1.08
C THR A 180 -0.27 -15.30 -0.99
N PHE A 181 0.42 -15.75 0.07
CA PHE A 181 0.72 -17.16 0.28
C PHE A 181 -0.52 -18.03 0.31
N VAL A 182 -1.57 -17.60 1.03
CA VAL A 182 -2.82 -18.36 1.10
C VAL A 182 -3.42 -18.55 -0.30
N PHE A 183 -3.65 -17.46 -1.04
CA PHE A 183 -4.35 -17.56 -2.34
C PHE A 183 -3.50 -18.22 -3.43
N VAL A 184 -2.19 -17.95 -3.45
CA VAL A 184 -1.27 -18.62 -4.38
C VAL A 184 -1.21 -20.11 -4.07
N LEU A 185 -1.18 -20.50 -2.79
CA LEU A 185 -1.19 -21.92 -2.41
C LEU A 185 -2.46 -22.62 -2.90
N LEU A 186 -3.64 -22.01 -2.66
CA LEU A 186 -4.91 -22.51 -3.18
C LEU A 186 -4.87 -22.68 -4.72
N GLY A 187 -4.39 -21.68 -5.44
CA GLY A 187 -4.34 -21.71 -6.90
C GLY A 187 -3.34 -22.70 -7.47
N SER A 188 -2.21 -22.91 -6.79
CA SER A 188 -1.17 -23.84 -7.20
C SER A 188 -1.56 -25.32 -7.07
N GLY A 189 -2.63 -25.62 -6.31
CA GLY A 189 -3.06 -26.99 -6.06
C GLY A 189 -2.04 -27.84 -5.29
N ILE A 190 -0.99 -27.23 -4.71
CA ILE A 190 0.07 -27.96 -4.03
C ILE A 190 -0.48 -28.61 -2.75
N GLN A 191 -0.51 -29.95 -2.73
CA GLN A 191 -0.46 -30.70 -1.48
C GLN A 191 0.97 -30.62 -0.95
N VAL A 192 1.22 -29.71 -0.02
CA VAL A 192 2.59 -29.43 0.41
C VAL A 192 3.09 -30.56 1.29
N ASP A 193 4.20 -31.18 0.90
CA ASP A 193 4.97 -32.04 1.77
C ASP A 193 5.27 -31.28 3.09
N PRO A 194 5.01 -31.88 4.27
CA PRO A 194 5.03 -31.16 5.55
C PRO A 194 6.34 -30.38 5.78
N ILE A 195 7.46 -30.89 5.27
CA ILE A 195 8.80 -30.34 5.48
C ILE A 195 8.98 -28.98 4.79
N PHE A 196 8.53 -28.81 3.54
CA PHE A 196 8.62 -27.53 2.83
C PHE A 196 7.66 -26.49 3.41
N ARG A 197 6.47 -26.94 3.83
CA ARG A 197 5.49 -26.08 4.51
C ARG A 197 6.03 -25.54 5.82
N ILE A 198 6.66 -26.40 6.62
CA ILE A 198 7.28 -26.03 7.90
C ILE A 198 8.50 -25.15 7.67
N GLY A 199 9.40 -25.49 6.74
CA GLY A 199 10.60 -24.71 6.46
C GLY A 199 10.29 -23.27 6.03
N THR A 200 9.33 -23.10 5.11
CA THR A 200 8.94 -21.77 4.63
C THR A 200 8.23 -20.96 5.72
N SER A 201 7.37 -21.61 6.51
CA SER A 201 6.67 -20.97 7.64
C SER A 201 7.64 -20.52 8.73
N VAL A 202 8.66 -21.34 9.04
CA VAL A 202 9.71 -21.01 10.02
C VAL A 202 10.55 -19.85 9.54
N ILE A 203 10.95 -19.83 8.26
CA ILE A 203 11.72 -18.72 7.69
C ILE A 203 10.92 -17.42 7.72
N LEU A 204 9.64 -17.47 7.32
CA LEU A 204 8.76 -16.30 7.37
C LEU A 204 8.49 -15.82 8.79
N PHE A 205 8.35 -16.75 9.75
CA PHE A 205 8.18 -16.43 11.16
C PHE A 205 9.42 -15.77 11.74
N ILE A 206 10.62 -16.30 11.43
CA ILE A 206 11.90 -15.71 11.85
C ILE A 206 12.08 -14.34 11.18
N ALA A 207 11.81 -14.21 9.90
CA ALA A 207 11.90 -12.94 9.19
C ALA A 207 10.93 -11.90 9.77
N SER A 208 9.68 -12.29 10.04
CA SER A 208 8.67 -11.43 10.67
C SER A 208 9.05 -11.06 12.11
N GLY A 209 9.60 -11.99 12.89
CA GLY A 209 10.08 -11.76 14.25
C GLY A 209 11.28 -10.82 14.28
N VAL A 210 12.28 -11.06 13.42
CA VAL A 210 13.46 -10.19 13.26
C VAL A 210 13.04 -8.80 12.80
N LEU A 211 12.13 -8.71 11.82
CA LEU A 211 11.60 -7.44 11.34
C LEU A 211 10.82 -6.71 12.45
N GLY A 212 9.98 -7.41 13.20
CA GLY A 212 9.22 -6.85 14.33
C GLY A 212 10.13 -6.38 15.47
N VAL A 213 11.14 -7.17 15.83
CA VAL A 213 12.14 -6.81 16.84
C VAL A 213 13.03 -5.65 16.38
N TRP A 214 13.43 -5.63 15.12
CA TRP A 214 14.18 -4.53 14.52
C TRP A 214 13.35 -3.23 14.52
N LEU A 215 12.09 -3.31 14.15
CA LEU A 215 11.15 -2.19 14.13
C LEU A 215 10.87 -1.67 15.54
N TYR A 216 10.67 -2.58 16.51
CA TYR A 216 10.51 -2.25 17.93
C TYR A 216 11.76 -1.57 18.51
N ARG A 217 12.96 -2.10 18.21
CA ARG A 217 14.24 -1.51 18.63
C ARG A 217 14.46 -0.13 18.03
N ARG A 218 14.11 0.07 16.76
CA ARG A 218 14.22 1.36 16.08
C ARG A 218 13.24 2.39 16.65
N TYR A 219 12.04 1.97 17.03
CA TYR A 219 11.05 2.84 17.69
C TYR A 219 11.49 3.28 19.09
N ARG A 220 12.17 2.41 19.84
CA ARG A 220 12.68 2.73 21.19
C ARG A 220 13.89 3.67 21.18
N HIS A 221 14.66 3.71 20.09
CA HIS A 221 15.83 4.60 19.99
C HIS A 221 15.49 6.06 19.68
N GLY A 222 14.37 6.35 18.99
CA GLY A 222 13.94 7.73 18.71
C GLY A 222 13.65 8.53 19.99
N ARG A 223 12.87 7.96 20.93
CA ARG A 223 12.51 8.63 22.21
C ARG A 223 13.68 8.85 23.18
N ARG A 224 14.81 8.15 22.99
CA ARG A 224 15.97 8.29 23.87
C ARG A 224 16.89 9.44 23.47
N LEU A 225 16.96 9.81 22.19
CA LEU A 225 17.69 11.00 21.77
C LEU A 225 16.92 12.25 22.19
N ASP A 226 15.62 12.33 21.90
CA ASP A 226 14.82 13.52 22.25
C ASP A 226 14.83 13.78 23.77
N ALA A 227 14.67 12.74 24.60
CA ALA A 227 14.73 12.89 26.05
C ALA A 227 16.14 13.22 26.59
N ALA A 228 17.21 12.74 25.95
CA ALA A 228 18.58 13.09 26.33
C ALA A 228 18.97 14.49 25.85
N THR A 229 18.41 14.94 24.72
CA THR A 229 18.60 16.28 24.17
C THR A 229 17.78 17.31 24.95
N GLU A 230 16.53 17.03 25.33
CA GLU A 230 15.75 17.86 26.24
C GLU A 230 16.43 18.00 27.61
N ALA A 231 16.90 16.90 28.20
CA ALA A 231 17.62 16.94 29.49
C ALA A 231 18.92 17.75 29.42
N ALA A 232 19.67 17.68 28.30
CA ALA A 232 20.89 18.45 28.11
C ALA A 232 20.64 19.95 27.84
N LEU A 233 19.46 20.32 27.32
CA LEU A 233 19.05 21.71 27.11
C LEU A 233 18.53 22.33 28.41
N ASP A 234 17.84 21.56 29.25
CA ASP A 234 17.33 21.98 30.57
C ASP A 234 18.48 22.19 31.59
N GLU A 235 19.54 21.37 31.52
CA GLU A 235 20.76 21.56 32.32
C GLU A 235 21.63 22.76 31.87
N GLY A 236 21.45 23.22 30.62
CA GLY A 236 22.15 24.39 30.07
C GLY A 236 21.50 25.71 30.49
N ASP A 237 20.17 25.76 30.54
CA ASP A 237 19.38 26.96 30.86
C ASP A 237 19.47 27.33 32.36
N GLY A 238 19.55 26.33 33.25
CA GLY A 238 19.66 26.55 34.70
C GLY A 238 21.02 27.07 35.19
N ARG A 239 22.04 27.13 34.33
CA ARG A 239 23.39 27.60 34.70
C ARG A 239 23.63 29.08 34.41
N ASP A 240 22.88 29.66 33.48
CA ASP A 240 23.03 31.06 33.08
C ASP A 240 22.25 32.02 34.00
N ASP A 241 21.19 31.54 34.68
CA ASP A 241 20.37 32.34 35.60
C ASP A 241 21.03 32.62 36.97
N VAL A 242 22.12 31.94 37.31
CA VAL A 242 22.84 32.15 38.59
C VAL A 242 23.88 33.29 38.50
N ALA A 243 24.26 33.72 37.28
CA ALA A 243 25.34 34.70 37.08
C ALA A 243 24.88 36.17 37.01
N THR A 244 23.58 36.47 37.02
CA THR A 244 23.05 37.83 36.80
C THR A 244 22.23 38.41 37.97
N ARG A 245 22.55 38.07 39.22
CA ARG A 245 22.11 38.88 40.37
C ARG A 245 23.16 39.95 40.71
N PRO A 246 22.97 41.22 40.30
CA PRO A 246 23.69 42.33 40.92
C PRO A 246 23.14 42.63 42.32
N SER A 247 24.09 42.72 43.26
CA SER A 247 24.07 43.22 44.65
C SER A 247 23.14 42.55 45.65
#